data_AF-A0A7Z7KBL2-F1
#
_entry.id   AF-A0A7Z7KBL2-F1
#
_cell.length_a   1.000
_cell.length_b   1.000
_cell.length_c   1.000
_cell.angle_alpha   90.00
_cell.angle_beta   90.00
_cell.angle_gamma   90.00
#
_symmetry.space_group_name_H-M   'P 1'
#
loop_
_entity.id
_entity.type
_entity.pdbx_description
1 polymer ?
#
loop_
_entity_poly.entity_id
_entity_poly.type
_entity_poly.pdbx_seq_one_letter_code
_entity_poly.pdbx_strand_id
1 'polypeptide(L)'
;MKEKKNLGIKLIKSLYGINGPFNEYREQKINYLGNLLFATTSLYHILSSIIAWFTVSKYPTETAYTLLALTFFLYFCIFLIVIPSYLNSHDLITPLEISKNDYPVAIKKNKQKFIKIGIFYTVIQWLILGLTTSNNTPLIVSLFSLKVILSSIMSGVAYNGVMYLIFKNNVDIEKDE
;
A
#
# COMPACT_ATOMS: atom_id res chain seq x y z
N MET A 1 -20.56 -18.12 15.59
CA MET A 1 -19.58 -18.50 14.53
C MET A 1 -19.83 -17.84 13.16
N LYS A 2 -21.07 -17.73 12.68
CA LYS A 2 -21.38 -17.08 11.38
C LYS A 2 -20.96 -15.59 11.31
N GLU A 3 -21.13 -14.82 12.38
CA GLU A 3 -20.79 -13.38 12.39
C GLU A 3 -19.29 -13.08 12.30
N LYS A 4 -18.43 -13.85 13.00
CA LYS A 4 -16.96 -13.69 12.90
C LYS A 4 -16.44 -13.98 11.48
N LYS A 5 -17.01 -14.99 10.81
CA LYS A 5 -16.69 -15.28 9.40
C LYS A 5 -17.05 -14.08 8.50
N ASN A 6 -18.16 -13.39 8.81
CA ASN A 6 -18.64 -12.26 8.03
C ASN A 6 -17.74 -11.00 8.17
N LEU A 7 -17.24 -10.70 9.38
CA LEU A 7 -16.35 -9.55 9.61
C LEU A 7 -14.97 -9.75 8.97
N GLY A 8 -14.37 -10.93 9.13
CA GLY A 8 -13.07 -11.26 8.52
C GLY A 8 -13.13 -11.19 6.99
N ILE A 9 -14.17 -11.77 6.39
CA ILE A 9 -14.40 -11.69 4.94
C ILE A 9 -14.60 -10.24 4.50
N LYS A 10 -15.34 -9.43 5.26
CA LYS A 10 -15.57 -8.01 4.92
C LYS A 10 -14.26 -7.21 4.94
N LEU A 11 -13.41 -7.45 5.94
CA LEU A 11 -12.07 -6.85 6.01
C LEU A 11 -11.20 -7.28 4.82
N ILE A 12 -11.13 -8.58 4.53
CA ILE A 12 -10.36 -9.13 3.40
C ILE A 12 -10.85 -8.53 2.09
N LYS A 13 -12.17 -8.52 1.83
CA LYS A 13 -12.74 -7.90 0.62
C LYS A 13 -12.36 -6.42 0.51
N SER A 14 -12.43 -5.68 1.61
CA SER A 14 -12.04 -4.26 1.62
C SER A 14 -10.55 -4.07 1.36
N LEU A 15 -9.70 -4.93 1.90
CA LEU A 15 -8.24 -4.82 1.81
C LEU A 15 -7.72 -5.22 0.42
N TYR A 16 -8.31 -6.25 -0.19
CA TYR A 16 -7.99 -6.71 -1.54
C TYR A 16 -8.85 -6.05 -2.64
N GLY A 17 -9.83 -5.21 -2.29
CA GLY A 17 -10.66 -4.49 -3.26
C GLY A 17 -11.64 -5.38 -4.06
N ILE A 18 -12.09 -6.49 -3.48
CA ILE A 18 -12.94 -7.48 -4.17
C ILE A 18 -14.41 -7.10 -4.04
N ASN A 19 -15.04 -6.77 -5.18
CA ASN A 19 -16.42 -6.26 -5.22
C ASN A 19 -17.50 -7.33 -5.53
N GLY A 20 -17.18 -8.63 -5.51
CA GLY A 20 -18.11 -9.72 -5.86
C GLY A 20 -18.37 -10.76 -4.77
N PRO A 21 -19.06 -11.87 -5.10
CA PRO A 21 -19.24 -13.00 -4.20
C PRO A 21 -17.87 -13.60 -3.82
N PHE A 22 -17.74 -14.01 -2.55
CA PHE A 22 -16.55 -14.68 -2.03
C PHE A 22 -16.81 -16.18 -2.14
N ASN A 23 -16.62 -16.72 -3.35
CA ASN A 23 -16.79 -18.14 -3.59
C ASN A 23 -15.55 -18.92 -3.11
N GLU A 24 -15.68 -20.25 -3.09
CA GLU A 24 -14.64 -21.15 -2.58
C GLU A 24 -13.31 -21.01 -3.35
N TYR A 25 -13.38 -20.80 -4.67
CA TYR A 25 -12.20 -20.52 -5.50
C TYR A 25 -11.44 -19.25 -5.07
N ARG A 26 -12.16 -18.13 -4.90
CA ARG A 26 -11.57 -16.85 -4.47
C ARG A 26 -11.01 -16.95 -3.05
N GLU A 27 -11.74 -17.62 -2.15
CA GLU A 27 -11.28 -17.87 -0.77
C GLU A 27 -9.95 -18.64 -0.77
N GLN A 28 -9.85 -19.73 -1.55
CA GLN A 28 -8.60 -20.51 -1.64
C GLN A 28 -7.43 -19.70 -2.19
N LYS A 29 -7.63 -18.93 -3.28
CA LYS A 29 -6.55 -18.12 -3.87
C LYS A 29 -6.08 -16.99 -2.96
N ILE A 30 -6.99 -16.33 -2.25
CA ILE A 30 -6.64 -15.26 -1.32
C ILE A 30 -5.94 -15.82 -0.09
N ASN A 31 -6.39 -16.98 0.43
CA ASN A 31 -5.71 -17.65 1.52
C ASN A 31 -4.29 -18.09 1.12
N TYR A 32 -4.12 -18.59 -0.12
CA TYR A 32 -2.79 -18.90 -0.65
C TYR A 32 -1.90 -17.65 -0.72
N LEU A 33 -2.41 -16.55 -1.29
CA LEU A 33 -1.66 -15.28 -1.36
C LEU A 33 -1.31 -14.76 0.04
N GLY A 34 -2.26 -14.78 0.97
CA GLY A 34 -2.06 -14.37 2.35
C GLY A 34 -0.96 -15.18 3.03
N ASN A 35 -0.98 -16.52 2.88
CA ASN A 35 0.05 -17.40 3.45
C ASN A 35 1.42 -17.18 2.81
N LEU A 36 1.48 -16.98 1.49
CA LEU A 36 2.73 -16.68 0.77
C LEU A 36 3.34 -15.35 1.24
N LEU A 37 2.52 -14.30 1.34
CA LEU A 37 2.94 -13.00 1.84
C LEU A 37 3.36 -13.09 3.32
N PHE A 38 2.62 -13.83 4.14
CA PHE A 38 2.97 -14.06 5.53
C PHE A 38 4.32 -14.77 5.67
N ALA A 39 4.55 -15.87 4.94
CA ALA A 39 5.81 -16.61 5.00
C ALA A 39 6.99 -15.74 4.54
N THR A 40 6.83 -15.01 3.43
CA THR A 40 7.89 -14.16 2.87
C THR A 40 8.22 -12.99 3.79
N THR A 41 7.21 -12.29 4.31
CA THR A 41 7.42 -11.16 5.23
C THR A 41 7.96 -11.63 6.58
N SER A 42 7.53 -12.79 7.08
CA SER A 42 8.08 -13.38 8.32
C SER A 42 9.56 -13.72 8.15
N LEU A 43 9.95 -14.34 7.02
CA LEU A 43 11.34 -14.63 6.74
C LEU A 43 12.19 -13.35 6.65
N TYR A 44 11.67 -12.31 5.98
CA TYR A 44 12.31 -11.00 5.95
C TYR A 44 12.52 -10.41 7.36
N HIS A 45 11.50 -10.44 8.22
CA HIS A 45 11.59 -9.91 9.59
C HIS A 45 12.59 -10.67 10.45
N ILE A 46 12.64 -12.00 10.33
CA ILE A 46 13.63 -12.82 11.04
C ILE A 46 15.04 -12.45 10.58
N LEU A 47 15.30 -12.44 9.26
CA LEU A 47 16.63 -12.14 8.72
C LEU A 47 17.08 -10.72 9.04
N SER A 48 16.19 -9.74 8.88
CA SER A 48 16.48 -8.34 9.17
C SER A 48 16.74 -8.10 10.67
N SER A 49 16.05 -8.83 11.56
CA SER A 49 16.31 -8.80 13.01
C SER A 49 17.66 -9.41 13.37
N ILE A 50 18.07 -10.50 12.71
CA ILE A 50 19.40 -11.09 12.90
C ILE A 50 20.47 -10.08 12.49
N ILE A 51 20.33 -9.43 11.33
CA ILE A 51 21.26 -8.38 10.88
C ILE A 51 21.31 -7.24 11.90
N ALA A 52 20.14 -6.79 12.38
CA ALA A 52 20.03 -5.74 13.38
C ALA A 52 20.84 -6.04 14.64
N TRP A 53 20.82 -7.30 15.10
CA TRP A 53 21.54 -7.71 16.30
C TRP A 53 23.05 -7.47 16.17
N PHE A 54 23.62 -7.72 14.99
CA PHE A 54 25.05 -7.47 14.75
C PHE A 54 25.39 -5.99 14.53
N THR A 55 24.47 -5.19 13.99
CA THR A 55 24.77 -3.79 13.61
C THR A 55 24.36 -2.77 14.66
N VAL A 56 23.38 -3.05 15.52
CA VAL A 56 22.82 -2.08 16.47
C VAL A 56 23.84 -1.64 17.54
N SER A 57 24.77 -2.51 17.93
CA SER A 57 25.80 -2.18 18.93
C SER A 57 26.79 -1.13 18.41
N LYS A 58 27.04 -1.10 17.10
CA LYS A 58 28.01 -0.21 16.45
C LYS A 58 27.35 1.01 15.81
N TYR A 59 26.15 0.84 15.26
CA TYR A 59 25.41 1.86 14.52
C TYR A 59 23.91 1.82 14.89
N PRO A 60 23.53 2.17 16.12
CA PRO A 60 22.15 1.98 16.61
C PRO A 60 21.13 2.77 15.78
N THR A 61 21.41 4.06 15.56
CA THR A 61 20.52 4.97 14.83
C THR A 61 20.37 4.59 13.37
N GLU A 62 21.49 4.34 12.68
CA GLU A 62 21.47 3.97 11.25
C GLU A 62 20.81 2.62 11.02
N THR A 63 21.07 1.65 11.91
CA THR A 63 20.42 0.33 11.88
C THR A 63 18.90 0.49 11.98
N ALA A 64 18.43 1.27 12.96
CA ALA A 64 17.00 1.48 13.18
C ALA A 64 16.32 2.14 11.96
N TYR A 65 16.89 3.22 11.44
CA TYR A 65 16.31 3.92 10.29
C TYR A 65 16.36 3.09 9.00
N THR A 66 17.45 2.36 8.77
CA THR A 66 17.60 1.50 7.59
C THR A 66 16.56 0.37 7.61
N LEU A 67 16.37 -0.29 8.75
CA LEU A 67 15.37 -1.34 8.90
C LEU A 67 13.95 -0.81 8.74
N LEU A 68 13.66 0.36 9.31
CA LEU A 68 12.36 1.00 9.17
C LEU A 68 12.06 1.34 7.71
N ALA A 69 13.04 1.93 7.01
CA ALA A 69 12.90 2.29 5.60
C ALA A 69 12.71 1.07 4.70
N LEU A 70 13.51 0.01 4.89
CA LEU A 70 13.38 -1.24 4.14
C LEU A 70 12.05 -1.93 4.40
N THR A 71 11.59 -1.95 5.66
CA THR A 71 10.30 -2.54 6.04
C THR A 71 9.15 -1.78 5.39
N PHE A 72 9.19 -0.45 5.43
CA PHE A 72 8.20 0.40 4.76
C PHE A 72 8.19 0.15 3.26
N PHE A 73 9.36 0.12 2.62
CA PHE A 73 9.50 -0.15 1.19
C PHE A 73 8.99 -1.54 0.79
N LEU A 74 9.25 -2.57 1.61
CA LEU A 74 8.73 -3.91 1.39
C LEU A 74 7.20 -3.92 1.37
N TYR A 75 6.55 -3.35 2.39
CA TYR A 75 5.09 -3.30 2.44
C TYR A 75 4.52 -2.43 1.31
N PHE A 76 5.17 -1.32 0.97
CA PHE A 76 4.80 -0.49 -0.16
C PHE A 76 4.78 -1.30 -1.47
N CYS A 77 5.82 -2.08 -1.76
CA CYS A 77 5.86 -2.97 -2.91
C CYS A 77 4.79 -4.06 -2.87
N ILE A 78 4.53 -4.65 -1.70
CA ILE A 78 3.48 -5.66 -1.52
C ILE A 78 2.10 -5.09 -1.88
N PHE A 79 1.75 -3.94 -1.33
CA PHE A 79 0.42 -3.35 -1.50
C PHE A 79 0.17 -2.78 -2.90
N LEU A 80 1.21 -2.29 -3.58
CA LEU A 80 1.05 -1.58 -4.85
C LEU A 80 1.38 -2.41 -6.08
N ILE A 81 2.22 -3.43 -5.92
CA ILE A 81 2.69 -4.26 -7.02
C ILE A 81 2.20 -5.68 -6.82
N VAL A 82 2.65 -6.36 -5.75
CA VAL A 82 2.44 -7.80 -5.60
C VAL A 82 0.96 -8.16 -5.50
N ILE A 83 0.21 -7.50 -4.60
CA ILE A 83 -1.22 -7.78 -4.41
C ILE A 83 -2.00 -7.47 -5.69
N PRO A 84 -1.92 -6.26 -6.28
CA PRO A 84 -2.65 -5.97 -7.52
C PRO A 84 -2.30 -6.91 -8.68
N SER A 85 -1.01 -7.20 -8.91
CA SER A 85 -0.56 -8.10 -9.98
C SER A 85 -1.08 -9.53 -9.76
N TYR A 86 -1.07 -10.03 -8.53
CA TYR A 86 -1.61 -11.36 -8.23
C TYR A 86 -3.12 -11.43 -8.46
N LEU A 87 -3.86 -10.43 -7.96
CA LEU A 87 -5.31 -10.38 -8.12
C LEU A 87 -5.72 -10.28 -9.60
N ASN A 88 -4.96 -9.52 -10.39
CA ASN A 88 -5.19 -9.36 -11.83
C ASN A 88 -4.88 -10.64 -12.63
N SER A 89 -3.78 -11.33 -12.32
CA SER A 89 -3.38 -12.57 -13.02
C SER A 89 -4.26 -13.78 -12.73
N HIS A 90 -5.18 -13.67 -11.76
CA HIS A 90 -6.04 -14.77 -11.31
C HIS A 90 -7.54 -14.41 -11.39
N ASP A 91 -7.90 -13.34 -12.10
CA ASP A 91 -9.28 -12.86 -12.26
C ASP A 91 -10.06 -12.70 -10.93
N LEU A 92 -9.31 -12.37 -9.87
CA LEU A 92 -9.88 -12.14 -8.54
C LEU A 92 -10.41 -10.71 -8.42
N ILE A 93 -9.89 -9.81 -9.24
CA ILE A 93 -10.51 -8.51 -9.51
C ILE A 93 -11.70 -8.81 -10.41
N THR A 94 -12.90 -8.59 -9.89
CA THR A 94 -14.07 -8.52 -10.78
C THR A 94 -13.89 -7.18 -11.49
N PRO A 95 -13.62 -7.13 -12.81
CA PRO A 95 -13.59 -5.85 -13.50
C PRO A 95 -14.89 -5.15 -13.16
N LEU A 96 -14.77 -3.90 -12.75
CA LEU A 96 -15.93 -3.05 -12.60
C LEU A 96 -16.39 -2.83 -14.05
N GLU A 97 -17.26 -3.71 -14.55
CA GLU A 97 -18.02 -3.51 -15.78
C GLU A 97 -18.89 -2.29 -15.53
N ILE A 98 -18.32 -1.15 -15.86
CA ILE A 98 -18.98 0.13 -15.73
C ILE A 98 -19.56 0.39 -17.11
N SER A 99 -20.89 0.35 -17.22
CA SER A 99 -21.61 0.81 -18.41
C SER A 99 -21.02 2.14 -18.87
N LYS A 100 -20.91 2.36 -20.20
CA LYS A 100 -20.41 3.61 -20.80
C LYS A 100 -20.97 4.89 -20.15
N ASN A 101 -22.22 4.85 -19.68
CA ASN A 101 -22.89 5.95 -18.99
C ASN A 101 -22.36 6.22 -17.57
N ASP A 102 -21.87 5.21 -16.86
CA ASP A 102 -21.35 5.30 -15.48
C ASP A 102 -19.82 5.51 -15.44
N TYR A 103 -19.14 5.34 -16.56
CA TYR A 103 -17.69 5.53 -16.72
C TYR A 103 -17.18 6.88 -16.17
N PRO A 104 -17.78 8.04 -16.49
CA PRO A 104 -17.35 9.32 -15.93
C PRO A 104 -17.53 9.41 -14.41
N VAL A 105 -18.56 8.76 -13.84
CA VAL A 105 -18.83 8.75 -12.40
C VAL A 105 -17.80 7.86 -11.67
N ALA A 106 -17.49 6.70 -12.24
CA ALA A 106 -16.50 5.77 -11.72
C ALA A 106 -15.08 6.36 -11.72
N ILE A 107 -14.68 7.04 -12.81
CA ILE A 107 -13.40 7.78 -12.86
C ILE A 107 -13.35 8.86 -11.78
N LYS A 108 -14.42 9.64 -11.62
CA LYS A 108 -14.46 10.72 -10.61
C LYS A 108 -14.33 10.16 -9.19
N LYS A 109 -15.01 9.05 -8.89
CA LYS A 109 -14.96 8.37 -7.58
C LYS A 109 -13.59 7.76 -7.31
N ASN A 110 -12.96 7.13 -8.32
CA ASN A 110 -11.61 6.60 -8.20
C ASN A 110 -10.56 7.70 -8.07
N LYS A 111 -10.67 8.79 -8.84
CA LYS A 111 -9.79 9.97 -8.70
C LYS A 111 -9.81 10.53 -7.27
N GLN A 112 -10.99 10.63 -6.66
CA GLN A 112 -11.12 11.05 -5.26
C GLN A 112 -10.48 10.04 -4.28
N LYS A 113 -10.63 8.74 -4.54
CA LYS A 113 -9.99 7.68 -3.74
C LYS A 113 -8.46 7.80 -3.81
N PHE A 114 -7.88 8.02 -4.99
CA PHE A 114 -6.43 8.19 -5.15
C PHE A 114 -5.91 9.45 -4.48
N ILE A 115 -6.60 10.59 -4.64
CA ILE A 115 -6.22 11.82 -3.93
C ILE A 115 -6.20 11.59 -2.42
N LYS A 116 -7.20 10.89 -1.85
CA LYS A 116 -7.24 10.57 -0.42
C LYS A 116 -6.06 9.69 0.01
N ILE A 117 -5.75 8.64 -0.76
CA ILE A 117 -4.62 7.74 -0.49
C ILE A 117 -3.29 8.49 -0.61
N GLY A 118 -3.15 9.35 -1.60
CA GLY A 118 -1.95 10.15 -1.81
C GLY A 118 -1.74 11.21 -0.73
N ILE A 119 -2.80 11.85 -0.25
CA ILE A 119 -2.74 12.73 0.93
C ILE A 119 -2.31 11.93 2.15
N PHE A 120 -2.92 10.77 2.39
CA PHE A 120 -2.56 9.89 3.51
C PHE A 120 -1.08 9.49 3.44
N TYR A 121 -0.59 9.06 2.27
CA TYR A 121 0.82 8.75 2.05
C TYR A 121 1.72 9.96 2.33
N THR A 122 1.36 11.14 1.85
CA THR A 122 2.11 12.39 2.08
C THR A 122 2.24 12.70 3.57
N VAL A 123 1.17 12.53 4.34
CA VAL A 123 1.16 12.75 5.80
C VAL A 123 2.04 11.74 6.52
N ILE A 124 1.98 10.46 6.15
CA ILE A 124 2.86 9.42 6.72
C ILE A 124 4.33 9.73 6.39
N GLN A 125 4.62 10.10 5.15
CA GLN A 125 5.98 10.44 4.72
C GLN A 125 6.51 11.68 5.43
N TRP A 126 5.65 12.67 5.68
CA TRP A 126 5.95 13.85 6.51
C TRP A 126 6.31 13.50 7.94
N LEU A 127 5.55 12.62 8.58
CA LEU A 127 5.87 12.12 9.92
C LEU A 127 7.21 11.37 9.94
N ILE A 128 7.44 10.46 8.99
CA ILE A 128 8.68 9.69 8.89
C ILE A 128 9.89 10.61 8.71
N LEU A 129 9.82 11.54 7.75
CA LEU A 129 10.91 12.48 7.48
C LEU A 129 11.16 13.44 8.65
N GLY A 130 10.10 13.89 9.32
CA GLY A 130 10.23 14.71 10.52
C GLY A 130 10.92 13.97 11.67
N LEU A 131 10.58 12.69 11.87
CA LEU A 131 11.22 11.84 12.87
C LEU A 131 12.71 11.61 12.53
N THR A 132 13.02 11.26 11.27
CA THR A 132 14.39 10.94 10.85
C THR A 132 15.30 12.16 10.77
N THR A 133 14.75 13.35 10.54
CA THR A 133 15.51 14.61 10.46
C THR A 133 15.68 15.27 11.83
N SER A 134 15.01 14.77 12.88
CA SER A 134 14.96 15.40 14.21
C SER A 134 16.25 15.30 15.04
N ASN A 135 17.38 14.87 14.48
CA ASN A 135 18.63 14.69 15.21
C ASN A 135 19.00 15.98 16.00
N ASN A 136 18.84 15.92 17.32
CA ASN A 136 19.02 17.00 18.30
C ASN A 136 18.14 18.25 18.14
N THR A 137 17.09 18.20 17.31
CA THR A 137 16.10 19.28 17.17
C THR A 137 14.75 18.84 17.72
N PRO A 138 13.97 19.74 18.34
CA PRO A 138 12.61 19.39 18.77
C PRO A 138 11.80 18.87 17.58
N LEU A 139 11.06 17.78 17.79
CA LEU A 139 10.29 17.11 16.73
C LEU A 139 9.39 18.08 15.96
N ILE A 140 8.74 19.03 16.66
CA ILE A 140 7.89 20.05 16.04
C ILE A 140 8.70 20.89 15.03
N VAL A 141 9.93 21.25 15.35
CA VAL A 141 10.80 22.09 14.50
C VAL A 141 11.24 21.29 13.26
N SER A 142 11.56 20.00 13.44
CA SER A 142 11.92 19.12 12.34
C SER A 142 10.75 18.88 11.38
N LEU A 143 9.56 18.57 11.91
CA LEU A 143 8.33 18.38 11.13
C LEU A 143 7.98 19.61 10.30
N PHE A 144 8.04 20.79 10.90
CA PHE A 144 7.72 22.04 10.21
C PHE A 144 8.92 22.67 9.49
N SER A 145 10.02 21.94 9.34
CA SER A 145 11.13 22.40 8.52
C SER A 145 10.74 22.42 7.03
N LEU A 146 11.15 23.48 6.33
CA LEU A 146 10.84 23.66 4.91
C LEU A 146 11.27 22.44 4.08
N LYS A 147 12.44 21.86 4.41
CA LYS A 147 12.99 20.67 3.75
C LYS A 147 12.06 19.46 3.87
N VAL A 148 11.58 19.17 5.08
CA VAL A 148 10.69 18.03 5.34
C VAL A 148 9.35 18.23 4.63
N ILE A 149 8.75 19.42 4.75
CA ILE A 149 7.48 19.74 4.08
C ILE A 149 7.60 19.59 2.55
N LEU A 150 8.61 20.23 1.94
CA LEU A 150 8.81 20.17 0.48
C LEU A 150 9.07 18.74 0.00
N SER A 151 9.91 18.00 0.72
CA SER A 151 10.27 16.62 0.36
C SER A 151 9.05 15.69 0.44
N SER A 152 8.21 15.85 1.47
CA SER A 152 6.97 15.09 1.61
C SER A 152 5.97 15.41 0.51
N ILE A 153 5.78 16.69 0.17
CA ILE A 153 4.88 17.10 -0.92
C ILE A 153 5.37 16.54 -2.25
N MET A 154 6.66 16.67 -2.58
CA MET A 154 7.22 16.12 -3.81
C MET A 154 7.02 14.61 -3.91
N SER A 155 7.29 13.88 -2.82
CA SER A 155 7.07 12.44 -2.73
C SER A 155 5.59 12.08 -2.92
N GLY A 156 4.69 12.83 -2.29
CA GLY A 156 3.24 12.67 -2.45
C GLY A 156 2.74 12.88 -3.87
N VAL A 157 3.24 13.91 -4.55
CA VAL A 157 2.89 14.20 -5.96
C VAL A 157 3.39 13.10 -6.88
N ALA A 158 4.66 12.67 -6.72
CA ALA A 158 5.23 11.58 -7.51
C ALA A 158 4.43 10.28 -7.32
N TYR A 159 4.08 9.95 -6.07
CA TYR A 159 3.27 8.79 -5.74
C TYR A 159 1.89 8.82 -6.43
N ASN A 160 1.17 9.95 -6.32
CA ASN A 160 -0.12 10.11 -6.99
C ASN A 160 -0.01 9.98 -8.51
N GLY A 161 1.06 10.50 -9.10
CA GLY A 161 1.33 10.38 -10.54
C GLY A 161 1.45 8.93 -10.99
N VAL A 162 2.24 8.11 -10.28
CA VAL A 162 2.40 6.68 -10.56
C VAL A 162 1.06 5.95 -10.42
N MET A 163 0.31 6.20 -9.35
CA MET A 163 -0.99 5.56 -9.12
C MET A 163 -2.02 5.93 -10.21
N TYR A 164 -2.00 7.17 -10.68
CA TYR A 164 -2.85 7.60 -11.79
C TYR A 164 -2.52 6.87 -13.09
N LEU A 165 -1.23 6.66 -13.39
CA LEU A 165 -0.79 5.92 -14.58
C LEU A 165 -1.22 4.45 -14.52
N ILE A 166 -1.05 3.80 -13.37
CA ILE A 166 -1.51 2.41 -13.16
C ILE A 166 -3.03 2.32 -13.35
N PHE A 167 -3.79 3.26 -12.79
CA PHE A 167 -5.23 3.31 -12.99
C PHE A 167 -5.61 3.46 -14.46
N LYS A 168 -4.99 4.42 -15.17
CA LYS A 168 -5.26 4.65 -16.59
C LYS A 168 -5.02 3.38 -17.42
N ASN A 169 -4.00 2.60 -17.09
CA ASN A 169 -3.67 1.37 -17.81
C ASN A 169 -4.58 0.17 -17.45
N ASN A 170 -5.27 0.20 -16.31
CA ASN A 170 -6.12 -0.90 -15.83
C ASN A 170 -7.62 -0.68 -16.08
N VAL A 171 -7.99 0.37 -16.80
CA VAL A 171 -9.39 0.68 -17.13
C VAL A 171 -9.62 0.37 -18.60
N ASP A 172 -10.17 -0.81 -18.88
CA ASP A 172 -10.69 -1.16 -20.20
C ASP A 172 -12.11 -0.62 -20.35
N ILE A 173 -12.34 0.08 -21.47
CA ILE A 173 -13.67 0.53 -21.87
C ILE A 173 -14.30 -0.60 -22.67
N GLU A 174 -15.51 -1.00 -22.29
CA GLU A 174 -16.33 -1.95 -23.06
C GLU A 174 -16.40 -1.48 -24.51
N LYS A 175 -15.88 -2.31 -25.44
CA LYS A 175 -15.95 -2.03 -26.88
C LYS A 175 -17.34 -2.47 -27.32
N ASP A 176 -18.16 -1.51 -27.76
CA ASP A 176 -19.42 -1.81 -28.44
C ASP A 176 -19.08 -2.68 -29.66
N GLU A 177 -19.76 -3.83 -29.78
CA GLU A 177 -19.87 -4.61 -31.01
C GLU A 177 -20.54 -3.80 -32.12
#